data_AF-A0A9E3VT37-F1
#
_entry.id   AF-A0A9E3VT37-F1
#
_cell.length_a   1.000
_cell.length_b   1.000
_cell.length_c   1.000
_cell.angle_alpha   90.00
_cell.angle_beta   90.00
_cell.angle_gamma   90.00
#
_symmetry.space_group_name_H-M   'P 1'
#
loop_
_entity.id
_entity.type
_entity.pdbx_description
1 polymer ?
#
loop_
_entity_poly.entity_id
_entity_poly.type
_entity_poly.pdbx_seq_one_letter_code
_entity_poly.pdbx_strand_id
1 'polypeptide(L)'
;MSHKHESLLRSIFEGPVSGNVHWREVEAMLTHLGASIEPHHGALFRVELNGVEGFLHHPHNSNTCSKQELRHVRDYLSSAGVSPSQLHASQQ
;
A
#
# COMPACT_ATOMS: atom_id res chain seq x y z
N MET A 1 -3.35 6.98 -14.47
CA MET A 1 -3.42 7.51 -13.09
C MET A 1 -4.87 7.60 -12.68
N SER A 2 -5.33 6.77 -11.72
CA SER A 2 -6.70 6.83 -11.23
C SER A 2 -6.71 7.64 -9.94
N HIS A 3 -7.43 8.77 -9.90
CA HIS A 3 -7.51 9.67 -8.73
C HIS A 3 -7.82 8.95 -7.41
N LYS A 4 -8.42 7.77 -7.48
CA LYS A 4 -8.68 6.88 -6.34
C LYS A 4 -7.40 6.42 -5.63
N HIS A 5 -6.36 6.03 -6.38
CA HIS A 5 -5.12 5.53 -5.78
C HIS A 5 -4.35 6.66 -5.09
N GLU A 6 -4.35 7.85 -5.68
CA GLU A 6 -3.71 9.04 -5.11
C GLU A 6 -4.41 9.48 -3.82
N SER A 7 -5.75 9.54 -3.83
CA SER A 7 -6.55 9.84 -2.64
C SER A 7 -6.35 8.80 -1.54
N LEU A 8 -6.23 7.52 -1.91
CA LEU A 8 -5.95 6.43 -0.97
C LEU A 8 -4.56 6.57 -0.34
N LEU A 9 -3.52 6.76 -1.14
CA LEU A 9 -2.14 6.90 -0.66
C LEU A 9 -2.03 8.13 0.26
N ARG A 10 -2.61 9.24 -0.17
CA ARG A 10 -2.70 10.46 0.64
C ARG A 10 -3.45 10.23 1.95
N SER A 11 -4.56 9.50 1.93
CA SER A 11 -5.30 9.11 3.15
C SER A 11 -4.49 8.21 4.10
N ILE A 12 -3.66 7.31 3.54
CA ILE A 12 -2.74 6.45 4.30
C ILE A 12 -1.64 7.29 4.97
N PHE A 13 -1.10 8.29 4.27
CA PHE A 13 -0.02 9.16 4.78
C PHE A 13 -0.50 10.26 5.73
N GLU A 14 -1.56 11.01 5.39
CA GLU A 14 -2.05 12.16 6.15
C GLU A 14 -2.93 11.77 7.35
N GLY A 15 -3.73 10.71 7.21
CA GLY A 15 -4.70 10.27 8.23
C GLY A 15 -5.91 11.21 8.40
N PRO A 16 -7.02 10.75 9.03
CA PRO A 16 -7.26 9.42 9.57
C PRO A 16 -7.55 8.41 8.46
N VAL A 17 -6.87 7.25 8.51
CA VAL A 17 -7.11 6.21 7.52
C VAL A 17 -8.52 5.65 7.74
N SER A 18 -9.43 5.94 6.81
CA SER A 18 -10.78 5.40 6.79
C SER A 18 -10.67 3.88 6.88
N GLY A 19 -11.31 3.25 7.87
CA GLY A 19 -11.26 1.79 8.10
C GLY A 19 -11.96 0.96 7.01
N ASN A 20 -12.09 1.51 5.80
CA ASN A 20 -12.84 0.98 4.68
C ASN A 20 -11.95 0.73 3.45
N VAL A 21 -10.62 0.71 3.62
CA VAL A 21 -9.67 0.39 2.56
C VAL A 21 -9.63 -1.10 2.35
N HIS A 22 -9.92 -1.57 1.14
CA HIS A 22 -9.80 -2.99 0.82
C HIS A 22 -8.35 -3.36 0.48
N TRP A 23 -7.92 -4.56 0.87
CA TRP A 23 -6.62 -5.12 0.51
C TRP A 23 -6.37 -5.06 -1.00
N ARG A 24 -7.40 -5.36 -1.81
CA ARG A 24 -7.34 -5.23 -3.27
C ARG A 24 -6.96 -3.82 -3.76
N GLU A 25 -7.38 -2.77 -3.06
CA GLU A 25 -6.99 -1.39 -3.41
C GLU A 25 -5.53 -1.12 -3.04
N VAL A 26 -5.06 -1.68 -1.93
CA VAL A 26 -3.64 -1.63 -1.52
C VAL A 26 -2.77 -2.38 -2.52
N GLU A 27 -3.16 -3.59 -2.92
CA GLU A 27 -2.48 -4.36 -3.96
C GLU A 27 -2.43 -3.58 -5.28
N ALA A 28 -3.57 -3.07 -5.75
CA ALA A 28 -3.63 -2.30 -6.98
C ALA A 28 -2.73 -1.05 -6.93
N MET A 29 -2.68 -0.36 -5.79
CA MET A 29 -1.80 0.79 -5.57
C MET A 29 -0.32 0.38 -5.59
N LEU A 30 0.05 -0.69 -4.88
CA LEU A 30 1.42 -1.21 -4.82
C LEU A 30 1.90 -1.67 -6.19
N THR A 31 1.12 -2.50 -6.89
CA THR A 31 1.43 -2.95 -8.26
C THR A 31 1.52 -1.76 -9.21
N HIS A 32 0.69 -0.72 -9.02
CA HIS A 32 0.76 0.50 -9.83
C HIS A 32 2.05 1.30 -9.59
N LEU A 33 2.59 1.28 -8.37
CA LEU A 33 3.90 1.85 -8.04
C LEU A 33 5.07 1.00 -8.57
N GLY A 34 4.79 -0.17 -9.17
CA GLY A 34 5.81 -1.12 -9.63
C GLY A 34 6.27 -2.10 -8.56
N ALA A 35 5.49 -2.29 -7.49
CA ALA A 35 5.79 -3.29 -6.48
C ALA A 35 5.46 -4.70 -6.99
N SER A 36 6.31 -5.67 -6.66
CA SER A 36 6.03 -7.10 -6.84
C SER A 36 5.41 -7.66 -5.58
N ILE A 37 4.24 -8.27 -5.69
CA ILE A 37 3.50 -8.85 -4.56
C ILE A 37 3.46 -10.36 -4.73
N GLU A 38 4.10 -11.08 -3.82
CA GLU A 38 4.22 -12.53 -3.84
C GLU A 38 3.56 -13.13 -2.58
N PRO A 39 2.66 -14.11 -2.71
CA PRO A 39 2.09 -14.79 -1.56
C PRO A 39 3.19 -15.55 -0.79
N HIS A 40 3.21 -15.39 0.53
CA HIS A 40 4.15 -16.06 1.42
C HIS A 40 3.42 -17.01 2.38
N HIS A 41 4.16 -17.65 3.29
CA HIS A 41 3.59 -18.59 4.25
C HIS A 41 2.50 -17.94 5.14
N GLY A 42 1.31 -18.53 5.10
CA GLY A 42 0.16 -18.11 5.90
C GLY A 42 -0.60 -16.93 5.27
N ALA A 43 -0.97 -15.95 6.09
CA ALA A 43 -1.63 -14.73 5.65
C ALA A 43 -0.63 -13.58 5.43
N LEU A 44 0.59 -13.90 4.99
CA LEU A 44 1.66 -12.94 4.73
C LEU A 44 1.91 -12.83 3.23
N PHE A 45 2.17 -11.62 2.78
CA PHE A 45 2.52 -11.29 1.40
C PHE A 45 3.87 -10.58 1.41
N ARG A 46 4.83 -11.12 0.65
CA ARG A 46 6.11 -10.46 0.40
C ARG A 46 5.86 -9.41 -0.66
N VAL A 47 6.20 -8.17 -0.35
CA VAL A 47 6.11 -7.04 -1.28
C VAL A 47 7.50 -6.48 -1.49
N GLU A 48 7.91 -6.29 -2.73
CA GLU A 48 9.19 -5.69 -3.08
C GLU A 48 8.94 -4.45 -3.93
N LEU A 49 9.41 -3.30 -3.48
CA LEU A 49 9.23 -2.01 -4.16
C LEU A 49 10.52 -1.20 -4.07
N ASN A 50 11.00 -0.67 -5.20
CA ASN A 50 12.28 0.06 -5.28
C ASN A 50 13.48 -0.71 -4.68
N GLY A 51 13.46 -2.04 -4.73
CA GLY A 51 14.49 -2.89 -4.12
C GLY A 51 14.40 -2.98 -2.59
N VAL A 52 13.34 -2.45 -1.98
CA VAL A 52 13.02 -2.65 -0.56
C VAL A 52 11.98 -3.73 -0.43
N GLU A 53 12.32 -4.76 0.34
CA GLU A 53 11.42 -5.87 0.65
C GLU A 53 10.67 -5.59 1.95
N GLY A 54 9.37 -5.90 1.95
CA GLY A 54 8.49 -5.80 3.10
C GLY A 54 7.51 -6.96 3.17
N PHE A 55 6.98 -7.18 4.36
CA PHE A 55 5.99 -8.22 4.61
C PHE A 55 4.71 -7.56 5.09
N LEU A 56 3.63 -7.77 4.35
CA LEU A 56 2.31 -7.24 4.67
C LEU A 56 1.38 -8.39 5.04
N HIS A 57 0.52 -8.18 6.03
CA HIS A 57 -0.48 -9.17 6.40
C HIS A 57 -1.78 -8.95 5.63
N HIS A 58 -2.33 -10.06 5.13
CA HIS A 58 -3.68 -10.07 4.60
C HIS A 58 -4.69 -10.08 5.75
N PRO A 59 -5.71 -9.20 5.71
CA PRO A 59 -6.70 -9.15 6.78
C PRO A 59 -7.53 -10.45 6.82
N HIS A 60 -7.60 -11.06 8.01
CA HIS A 60 -8.06 -12.45 8.17
C HIS A 60 -9.60 -12.62 8.25
N ASN A 61 -10.36 -11.54 8.47
CA ASN A 61 -11.83 -11.62 8.70
C ASN A 61 -12.67 -10.76 7.75
N SER A 62 -12.06 -9.80 7.08
CA SER A 62 -12.73 -9.00 6.06
C SER A 62 -11.66 -8.53 5.10
N ASN A 63 -11.97 -8.43 3.81
CA ASN A 63 -11.06 -7.91 2.80
C ASN A 63 -10.63 -6.44 3.05
N THR A 64 -11.02 -5.84 4.19
CA THR A 64 -10.67 -4.51 4.65
C THR A 64 -9.46 -4.51 5.57
N CYS A 65 -8.48 -3.66 5.26
CA CYS A 65 -7.30 -3.43 6.08
C CYS A 65 -7.68 -2.68 7.37
N SER A 66 -7.17 -3.15 8.49
CA SER A 66 -7.29 -2.45 9.77
C SER A 66 -6.34 -1.24 9.83
N LYS A 67 -6.59 -0.31 10.76
CA LYS A 67 -5.69 0.84 10.97
C LYS A 67 -4.23 0.45 11.23
N GLN A 68 -4.02 -0.71 11.87
CA GLN A 68 -2.68 -1.27 12.11
C GLN A 68 -2.01 -1.70 10.80
N GLU A 69 -2.71 -2.47 9.97
CA GLU A 69 -2.23 -2.87 8.63
C GLU A 69 -1.89 -1.66 7.76
N LEU A 70 -2.76 -0.65 7.75
CA LEU A 70 -2.53 0.56 6.98
C LEU A 70 -1.33 1.36 7.51
N ARG A 71 -1.09 1.33 8.83
CA ARG A 71 0.13 1.91 9.42
C ARG A 71 1.37 1.14 8.99
N HIS A 72 1.34 -0.20 8.93
CA HIS A 72 2.45 -1.00 8.43
C HIS A 72 2.71 -0.74 6.93
N VAL A 73 1.66 -0.68 6.11
CA VAL A 73 1.76 -0.30 4.69
C VAL A 73 2.42 1.06 4.54
N ARG A 74 2.01 2.06 5.33
CA ARG A 74 2.62 3.40 5.32
C ARG A 74 4.11 3.35 5.66
N ASP A 75 4.46 2.64 6.72
CA ASP A 75 5.85 2.52 7.19
C ASP A 75 6.74 1.85 6.14
N TYR A 76 6.23 0.79 5.52
CA TYR A 76 6.84 0.12 4.39
C TYR A 76 7.02 1.05 3.19
N LEU A 77 5.98 1.76 2.77
CA LEU A 77 6.05 2.72 1.66
C LEU A 77 7.10 3.80 1.95
N SER A 78 7.15 4.30 3.18
CA SER A 78 8.17 5.27 3.61
C SER A 78 9.58 4.68 3.54
N SER A 79 9.77 3.41 3.93
CA SER A 79 11.06 2.71 3.82
C SER A 79 11.46 2.44 2.37
N ALA A 80 10.49 2.13 1.50
CA ALA A 80 10.66 1.99 0.06
C ALA A 80 10.90 3.32 -0.67
N GLY A 81 11.01 4.42 0.07
CA GLY A 81 11.25 5.76 -0.46
C GLY A 81 10.06 6.35 -1.21
N VAL A 82 8.85 5.79 -1.04
CA VAL A 82 7.63 6.33 -1.65
C VAL A 82 7.11 7.47 -0.81
N SER A 83 7.06 8.66 -1.40
CA SER A 83 6.42 9.83 -0.82
C SER A 83 5.12 10.18 -1.56
N PRO A 84 4.09 10.72 -0.87
CA PRO A 84 2.86 11.18 -1.53
C PRO A 84 3.12 12.25 -2.60
N SER A 85 4.23 12.98 -2.48
CA SER A 85 4.69 13.98 -3.46
C SER A 85 5.22 13.38 -4.77
N GLN A 86 5.63 12.11 -4.82
CA GLN A 86 6.14 11.47 -6.05
C GLN A 86 5.04 11.05 -7.02
N LEU A 87 3.77 11.01 -6.61
CA LEU A 87 2.68 10.61 -7.51
C LEU A 87 2.44 11.60 -8.66
N HIS A 88 2.97 12.82 -8.55
CA HIS A 88 2.85 13.86 -9.58
C HIS A 88 3.87 13.70 -10.74
N ALA A 89 4.68 12.63 -10.78
CA ALA A 89 5.84 12.54 -11.68
C ALA A 89 5.65 11.73 -12.97
N SER A 90 4.43 11.45 -13.44
CA SER A 90 4.24 10.81 -14.76
C SER A 90 3.02 11.35 -15.50
N GLN A 91 3.10 12.62 -15.87
CA GLN A 91 2.43 13.16 -17.05
C GLN A 91 3.37 14.17 -17.72
N GLN A 92 4.24 13.68 -18.59
CA GLN A 92 4.79 14.44 -19.72
C GLN A 92 4.80 13.54 -20.93
#